data_AF-A0A916M354-F1
#
_entry.id   AF-A0A916M354-F1
#
_cell.length_a   1.000
_cell.length_b   1.000
_cell.length_c   1.000
_cell.angle_alpha   90.00
_cell.angle_beta   90.00
_cell.angle_gamma   90.00
#
_symmetry.space_group_name_H-M   'P 1'
#
loop_
_entity.id
_entity.type
_entity.pdbx_description
1 polymer ?
#
loop_
_entity_poly.entity_id
_entity_poly.type
_entity_poly.pdbx_seq_one_letter_code
_entity_poly.pdbx_strand_id
1 'polypeptide(L)' 'MNTTPCKRIVLSGSDGCRVSYCEDCRVAEIEVGALSLRLEVHAFNTLADVLQEAAAKLAAFNAARADYEREVGSQHVH' A
#
# COMPACT_ATOMS: atom_id res chain seq x y z
N MET A 1 -20.86 -28.42 2.99
CA MET A 1 -19.78 -27.43 3.19
C MET A 1 -18.57 -27.97 2.46
N ASN A 2 -18.13 -27.33 1.36
CA ASN A 2 -16.92 -27.74 0.67
C ASN A 2 -15.73 -27.49 1.59
N THR A 3 -15.03 -28.54 1.98
CA THR A 3 -13.88 -28.52 2.91
C THR A 3 -12.54 -28.33 2.20
N THR A 4 -12.56 -28.12 0.88
CA THR A 4 -11.34 -27.93 0.09
C THR A 4 -10.75 -26.55 0.38
N PRO A 5 -9.50 -26.47 0.89
CA PRO A 5 -8.84 -25.19 1.10
C PRO A 5 -8.64 -24.48 -0.23
N CYS A 6 -8.93 -23.18 -0.28
CA CYS A 6 -8.79 -22.42 -1.51
C CYS A 6 -7.32 -22.34 -1.94
N LYS A 7 -7.09 -22.44 -3.25
CA LYS A 7 -5.77 -22.28 -3.87
C LYS A 7 -5.42 -20.80 -3.94
N ARG A 8 -4.32 -20.43 -3.26
CA ARG A 8 -3.80 -19.07 -3.21
C ARG A 8 -2.42 -18.97 -3.84
N ILE A 9 -2.20 -17.90 -4.59
CA ILE A 9 -0.92 -17.57 -5.22
C ILE A 9 -0.41 -16.29 -4.57
N VAL A 10 0.82 -16.28 -4.07
CA VAL A 10 1.44 -15.04 -3.59
C VAL A 10 1.85 -14.20 -4.78
N LEU A 11 1.35 -12.96 -4.86
CA LEU A 11 1.69 -12.02 -5.92
C LEU A 11 2.87 -11.13 -5.53
N SER A 12 2.92 -10.71 -4.26
CA SER A 12 4.00 -9.88 -3.70
C SER A 12 4.01 -10.00 -2.18
N GLY A 13 5.15 -9.73 -1.55
CA GLY A 13 5.22 -9.63 -0.10
C GLY A 13 6.59 -9.22 0.42
N SER A 14 6.59 -8.56 1.57
CA SER A 14 7.74 -8.21 2.39
C SER A 14 7.33 -8.22 3.86
N ASP A 15 8.26 -7.95 4.77
CA ASP A 15 7.95 -7.93 6.20
C ASP A 15 6.81 -6.94 6.50
N GLY A 16 5.73 -7.47 7.08
CA GLY A 16 4.56 -6.71 7.49
C GLY A 16 3.49 -6.49 6.40
N CYS A 17 3.71 -6.87 5.14
CA CYS A 17 2.70 -6.76 4.08
C CYS A 17 2.80 -7.88 3.05
N ARG A 18 1.67 -8.50 2.71
CA ARG A 18 1.60 -9.58 1.72
C ARG A 18 0.35 -9.47 0.87
N VAL A 19 0.50 -9.65 -0.44
CA VAL A 19 -0.60 -9.70 -1.40
C VAL A 19 -0.64 -11.09 -2.02
N SER A 20 -1.80 -11.72 -1.98
CA SER A 20 -2.07 -13.00 -2.63
C SER A 20 -3.35 -12.95 -3.45
N TYR A 21 -3.50 -13.86 -4.41
CA TYR A 21 -4.70 -14.03 -5.20
C TYR A 21 -5.29 -15.42 -4.96
N CYS A 22 -6.58 -15.47 -4.67
CA CYS A 22 -7.33 -16.71 -4.52
C CYS A 22 -8.01 -17.05 -5.85
N GLU A 23 -7.60 -18.14 -6.51
CA GLU A 23 -8.15 -18.52 -7.82
C GLU A 23 -9.62 -18.96 -7.72
N ASP A 24 -9.99 -19.61 -6.61
CA ASP A 24 -11.35 -20.12 -6.39
C ASP A 24 -12.34 -19.00 -6.09
N CYS A 25 -11.93 -18.02 -5.27
CA CYS A 25 -12.77 -16.89 -4.89
C CYS A 25 -12.65 -15.70 -5.85
N ARG A 26 -11.64 -15.69 -6.73
CA ARG A 26 -11.32 -14.60 -7.66
C ARG A 26 -11.15 -13.24 -6.98
N VAL A 27 -10.50 -13.25 -5.82
CA VAL A 27 -10.21 -12.06 -5.02
C VAL A 27 -8.71 -11.92 -4.78
N ALA A 28 -8.25 -10.68 -4.69
CA ALA A 28 -6.97 -10.36 -4.08
C ALA A 28 -7.13 -10.29 -2.56
N GLU A 29 -6.19 -10.87 -1.83
CA GLU A 29 -6.11 -10.85 -0.38
C GLU A 29 -4.86 -10.04 0.00
N ILE A 30 -5.05 -8.96 0.74
CA ILE A 30 -3.96 -8.13 1.26
C ILE A 30 -3.89 -8.35 2.77
N GLU A 31 -2.73 -8.74 3.27
CA GLU A 31 -2.42 -8.85 4.69
C GLU A 31 -1.45 -7.72 5.07
N VAL A 32 -1.79 -6.92 6.08
CA VAL A 32 -0.91 -5.86 6.62
C VAL A 32 -0.91 -5.98 8.15
N GLY A 33 0.16 -6.53 8.72
CA GLY A 33 0.20 -6.86 10.14
C GLY A 33 -0.95 -7.79 10.54
N ALA A 34 -1.85 -7.31 11.42
CA ALA A 34 -3.05 -8.05 11.85
C ALA A 34 -4.29 -7.80 10.97
N LEU A 35 -4.21 -6.89 9.99
CA LEU A 35 -5.30 -6.61 9.07
C LEU A 35 -5.25 -7.56 7.87
N SER A 36 -6.43 -8.03 7.45
CA SER A 36 -6.60 -8.77 6.20
C SER A 36 -7.80 -8.19 5.44
N LEU A 37 -7.60 -7.91 4.17
CA LEU A 37 -8.61 -7.38 3.24
C LEU A 37 -8.76 -8.35 2.09
N ARG A 38 -10.00 -8.69 1.74
CA ARG A 38 -10.32 -9.46 0.54
C ARG A 38 -11.08 -8.54 -0.41
N LEU A 39 -10.55 -8.37 -1.61
CA LEU A 39 -11.04 -7.43 -2.60
C LEU A 39 -11.26 -8.14 -3.92
N GLU A 40 -12.35 -7.80 -4.60
CA GLU A 40 -12.45 -8.12 -6.02
C GLU A 40 -11.30 -7.47 -6.80
N VAL A 41 -10.89 -8.08 -7.91
CA VAL A 41 -9.71 -7.64 -8.68
C VAL A 41 -9.81 -6.17 -9.10
N HIS A 42 -11.00 -5.70 -9.47
CA HIS A 42 -11.20 -4.31 -9.85
C HIS A 42 -10.97 -3.35 -8.67
N ALA A 43 -11.49 -3.69 -7.48
CA ALA A 43 -11.31 -2.89 -6.27
C ALA A 43 -9.84 -2.92 -5.79
N PHE A 44 -9.15 -4.05 -5.95
CA PHE A 44 -7.71 -4.15 -5.70
C PHE A 44 -6.91 -3.21 -6.60
N ASN A 45 -7.19 -3.18 -7.90
CA ASN A 45 -6.50 -2.30 -8.84
C ASN A 45 -6.75 -0.81 -8.49
N THR A 46 -8.00 -0.44 -8.22
CA THR A 46 -8.33 0.92 -7.76
C THR A 46 -7.60 1.28 -6.47
N LEU A 47 -7.52 0.35 -5.50
CA LEU A 47 -6.76 0.58 -4.26
C LEU A 47 -5.27 0.78 -4.54
N ALA A 48 -4.68 -0.01 -5.44
CA ALA A 48 -3.27 0.13 -5.82
C ALA A 48 -3.00 1.52 -6.44
N ASP A 49 -3.85 1.99 -7.34
CA ASP A 49 -3.74 3.31 -7.96
C ASP A 49 -3.83 4.43 -6.91
N VAL A 50 -4.80 4.34 -5.99
CA VAL A 50 -4.99 5.32 -4.90
C VAL A 50 -3.79 5.34 -3.96
N LEU A 51 -3.25 4.18 -3.58
CA LEU A 51 -2.07 4.09 -2.73
C LEU A 51 -0.83 4.68 -3.41
N GLN A 52 -0.65 4.43 -4.71
CA GLN A 52 0.45 5.00 -5.48
C GLN A 52 0.35 6.53 -5.59
N GLU A 53 -0.84 7.06 -5.88
CA GLU A 53 -1.09 8.50 -5.92
C GLU A 53 -0.83 9.15 -4.55
N ALA A 54 -1.33 8.54 -3.47
CA ALA A 54 -1.12 9.03 -2.11
C ALA A 54 0.37 9.03 -1.73
N ALA A 55 1.10 7.97 -2.07
CA ALA A 55 2.54 7.88 -1.82
C ALA A 55 3.33 8.98 -2.55
N ALA A 56 2.99 9.26 -3.81
CA ALA A 56 3.60 10.32 -4.59
C ALA A 56 3.34 11.71 -3.98
N LYS A 57 2.10 12.00 -3.58
CA LYS A 57 1.74 13.27 -2.92
C LYS A 57 2.44 13.44 -1.58
N LEU A 58 2.54 12.37 -0.79
CA LEU A 58 3.25 12.39 0.49
C LEU A 58 4.74 12.67 0.32
N ALA A 59 5.37 12.07 -0.70
CA ALA A 59 6.78 12.34 -1.02
C ALA A 59 7.00 13.82 -1.39
N ALA A 60 6.15 14.38 -2.25
CA ALA A 60 6.21 15.80 -2.62
C ALA A 60 6.01 16.73 -1.42
N PHE A 61 5.04 16.43 -0.55
CA PHE A 61 4.80 17.19 0.67
C PHE A 61 6.02 17.19 1.60
N ASN A 62 6.65 16.03 1.80
CA ASN A 62 7.84 15.91 2.64
C ASN A 62 9.04 16.68 2.06
N ALA A 63 9.22 16.68 0.74
CA ALA A 63 10.27 17.44 0.08
C ALA A 63 10.07 18.96 0.29
N ALA A 64 8.86 19.45 0.03
CA ALA A 64 8.53 20.86 0.22
C ALA A 64 8.70 21.32 1.69
N ARG A 65 8.34 20.47 2.65
CA ARG A 65 8.56 20.75 4.08
C ARG A 65 10.05 20.85 4.41
N ALA A 66 10.87 19.93 3.91
CA ALA A 66 12.31 19.93 4.16
C ALA A 66 12.99 21.17 3.55
N ASP A 67 12.55 21.64 2.39
CA ASP A 67 13.08 22.87 1.78
C ASP A 67 12.73 24.11 2.61
N TYR A 68 11.47 24.22 3.08
CA TYR A 68 11.05 25.29 3.98
C TYR A 68 11.86 25.33 5.28
N GLU A 69 12.10 24.17 5.91
CA GLU A 69 12.90 24.08 7.14
C GLU A 69 14.35 24.56 6.93
N ARG A 70 14.94 24.31 5.76
CA ARG A 70 16.29 24.81 5.43
C ARG A 70 16.33 26.32 5.23
N GLU A 71 15.31 26.88 4.58
CA GLU A 71 15.20 28.33 4.36
C GLU A 71 15.04 29.09 5.68
N VAL A 72 14.15 28.63 6.56
CA VAL A 72 13.93 29.22 7.89
C VAL A 72 15.16 29.06 8.79
N GLY A 73 15.84 27.91 8.73
CA GLY A 73 17.09 27.68 9.46
C GLY A 73 18.23 28.58 9.01
N SER A 74 18.28 28.95 7.72
CA SER A 74 19.30 29.84 7.17
C SER A 74 19.09 31.32 7.55
N GLN A 75 17.85 31.72 7.87
CA GLN A 75 17.54 33.09 8.31
C GLN A 75 17.91 33.39 9.77
N HIS A 76 18.21 32.37 10.60
CA HIS A 76 18.60 32.56 12.01
C HIS A 76 20.12 32.64 12.25
N VAL A 77 20.94 32.55 11.20
CA VAL A 77 22.42 32.55 11.31
C VAL A 77 23.04 33.90 10.90
N HIS A 78 22.23 34.95 10.71
CA HIS A 78 22.69 36.29 10.35
C HIS A 78 22.40 37.35 11.42
#